data_AF-A0A970CLU2-F1
#
_entry.id   AF-A0A970CLU2-F1
#
_cell.length_a   1.000
_cell.length_b   1.000
_cell.length_c   1.000
_cell.angle_alpha   90.00
_cell.angle_beta   90.00
_cell.angle_gamma   90.00
#
_symmetry.space_group_name_H-M   'P 1'
#
loop_
_entity.id
_entity.type
_entity.pdbx_description
1 polymer ?
#
loop_
_entity_poly.entity_id
_entity_poly.type
_entity_poly.pdbx_seq_one_letter_code
_entity_poly.pdbx_strand_id
1 'polypeptide(L)'
;MFGESNIIAEKKRHTKRVKNLIIICSMIAVVLSVSTYAWFIGMRTVNVSSFEITIASIDSLELSLNGKQWSNEVTISKATYNNTNVVYENNTNSWGGKGLIPMSSVGEMDKTASRMILFEKASLTSTPGGYRLMASRVDNHSDGKTEQDGYVVFDLFIKNHTGDEYYPDENLADEEAIYLTTDSEVKVALTGGSAGASSDSDDVVGVENTGIENSVRVGFAQIGRVSIKDIKDENDAAILARISCDDETQDSKKLITGLCRRATIWEPNDTQHVQNAINWYEKSCLKRNSDGSDVRDPNSYSDEKCNELTNGQSYPTYAVKKTISSGDNVNVYDGPAYNSYTKTIENELLEAYEYFTDTDKFQKGTARPLFMTLAPNSITKVRVYVWIEGQDIDNYDFAAIGRKISVKFGFTKQRFTEGDIDYSGPDVNQGEGPGGADKTMPVIKLNPANAETGEINHTVYVDKTDGAKYTDPGIESVKDNVDGTIAVENVKIEGSVNLALPGQYPLIYKVWDEAGNLGTAIRFVNVVEAED
;
A
#
# COMPACT_ATOMS: atom_id res chain seq x y z
N MET A 1 26.76 31.86 -73.72
CA MET A 1 26.89 30.49 -73.15
C MET A 1 26.75 30.47 -71.61
N PHE A 2 26.04 31.42 -70.98
CA PHE A 2 25.93 31.53 -69.50
C PHE A 2 24.52 31.27 -68.93
N GLY A 3 23.52 31.00 -69.79
CA GLY A 3 22.12 30.79 -69.37
C GLY A 3 21.77 29.33 -69.04
N GLU A 4 22.27 28.37 -69.81
CA GLU A 4 21.94 26.94 -69.61
C GLU A 4 22.60 26.33 -68.36
N SER A 5 23.78 26.79 -67.97
CA SER A 5 24.49 26.29 -66.78
C SER A 5 23.75 26.64 -65.48
N ASN A 6 23.17 27.84 -65.40
CA ASN A 6 22.39 28.29 -64.24
C ASN A 6 21.06 27.53 -64.11
N ILE A 7 20.38 27.26 -65.23
CA ILE A 7 19.12 26.49 -65.24
C ILE A 7 19.36 25.04 -64.78
N ILE A 8 20.45 24.41 -65.22
CA ILE A 8 20.81 23.04 -64.80
C ILE A 8 21.20 23.02 -63.31
N ALA A 9 21.90 24.05 -62.82
CA ALA A 9 22.27 24.16 -61.41
C ALA A 9 21.04 24.37 -60.51
N GLU A 10 20.09 25.21 -60.91
CA GLU A 10 18.83 25.40 -60.18
C GLU A 10 17.98 24.12 -60.16
N LYS A 11 17.86 23.42 -61.30
CA LYS A 11 17.13 22.15 -61.37
C LYS A 11 17.75 21.07 -60.49
N LYS A 12 19.08 20.98 -60.43
CA LYS A 12 19.81 20.10 -59.49
C LYS A 12 19.57 20.49 -58.03
N ARG A 13 19.59 21.79 -57.71
CA ARG A 13 19.34 22.31 -56.35
C ARG A 13 17.90 22.05 -55.89
N HIS A 14 16.93 22.22 -56.78
CA HIS A 14 15.53 21.90 -56.54
C HIS A 14 15.34 20.39 -56.30
N THR A 15 15.90 19.54 -57.16
CA THR A 15 15.82 18.08 -57.02
C THR A 15 16.46 17.60 -55.71
N LYS A 16 17.59 18.18 -55.30
CA LYS A 16 18.25 17.88 -54.01
C LYS A 16 17.38 18.31 -52.83
N ARG A 17 16.74 19.48 -52.90
CA ARG A 17 15.79 19.94 -51.87
C ARG A 17 14.59 19.01 -51.74
N VAL A 18 13.99 18.60 -52.86
CA VAL A 18 12.85 17.66 -52.86
C VAL A 18 13.24 16.30 -52.28
N LYS A 19 14.40 15.74 -52.66
CA LYS A 19 14.89 14.49 -52.07
C LYS A 19 15.13 14.61 -50.55
N ASN A 20 15.73 15.71 -50.10
CA ASN A 20 15.93 15.96 -48.67
C ASN A 20 14.59 16.11 -47.94
N LEU A 21 13.59 16.76 -48.54
CA LEU A 21 12.25 16.90 -47.96
C LEU A 21 11.57 15.53 -47.81
N ILE A 22 11.65 14.68 -48.83
CA ILE A 22 11.09 13.32 -48.77
C ILE A 22 11.74 12.51 -47.65
N ILE A 23 13.07 12.59 -47.51
CA ILE A 23 13.80 11.89 -46.44
C ILE A 23 13.37 12.41 -45.06
N ILE A 24 13.27 13.73 -44.89
CA ILE A 24 12.84 14.35 -43.63
C ILE A 24 11.40 13.96 -43.29
N CYS A 25 10.47 14.04 -44.25
CA CYS A 25 9.08 13.60 -44.05
C CYS A 25 8.99 12.11 -43.71
N SER A 26 9.82 11.26 -44.31
CA SER A 26 9.87 9.83 -44.00
C SER A 26 10.39 9.57 -42.59
N MET A 27 11.45 10.28 -42.17
CA MET A 27 11.96 10.20 -40.80
C MET A 27 10.94 10.69 -39.77
N ILE A 28 10.26 11.81 -40.05
CA ILE A 28 9.19 12.33 -39.18
C ILE A 28 8.06 11.31 -39.07
N ALA A 29 7.63 10.69 -40.18
CA ALA A 29 6.59 9.67 -40.15
C ALA A 29 6.99 8.44 -39.33
N VAL A 30 8.24 7.98 -39.43
CA VAL A 30 8.78 6.89 -38.59
C VAL A 30 8.82 7.30 -37.13
N VAL A 31 9.33 8.49 -36.80
CA VAL A 31 9.39 8.99 -35.42
C VAL A 31 8.00 9.15 -34.84
N LEU A 32 7.03 9.68 -35.60
CA LEU A 32 5.64 9.78 -35.19
C LEU A 32 5.01 8.40 -35.01
N SER A 33 5.31 7.42 -35.87
CA SER A 33 4.82 6.06 -35.73
C SER A 33 5.39 5.37 -34.49
N VAL A 34 6.70 5.50 -34.24
CA VAL A 34 7.38 4.97 -33.05
C VAL A 34 6.87 5.67 -31.78
N SER A 35 6.64 6.99 -31.83
CA SER A 35 6.09 7.75 -30.70
C SER A 35 4.64 7.37 -30.43
N THR A 36 3.82 7.18 -31.47
CA THR A 36 2.44 6.72 -31.34
C THR A 36 2.41 5.29 -30.80
N TYR A 37 3.30 4.40 -31.25
CA TYR A 37 3.41 3.03 -30.76
C TYR A 37 3.91 2.98 -29.31
N ALA A 38 4.92 3.77 -28.93
CA ALA A 38 5.41 3.86 -27.56
C ALA A 38 4.34 4.44 -26.61
N TRP A 39 3.59 5.44 -27.06
CA TRP A 39 2.43 5.97 -26.35
C TRP A 39 1.31 4.92 -26.24
N PHE A 40 1.09 4.11 -27.28
CA PHE A 40 0.12 3.01 -27.26
C PHE A 40 0.52 1.86 -26.34
N ILE A 41 1.82 1.55 -26.21
CA ILE A 41 2.33 0.59 -25.22
C ILE A 41 2.21 1.16 -23.80
N GLY A 42 2.45 2.46 -23.62
CA GLY A 42 2.26 3.16 -22.34
C GLY A 42 0.80 3.21 -21.86
N MET A 43 -0.18 2.97 -22.73
CA MET A 43 -1.61 2.90 -22.39
C MET A 43 -2.11 1.48 -22.12
N ARG A 44 -1.24 0.46 -22.11
CA ARG A 44 -1.65 -0.95 -21.90
C ARG A 44 -1.28 -1.51 -20.54
N THR A 45 -0.72 -0.68 -19.65
CA THR A 45 -0.36 -1.07 -18.29
C THR A 45 -0.95 -0.04 -17.34
N VAL A 46 -2.02 -0.43 -16.63
CA VAL A 46 -2.58 0.36 -15.53
C VAL A 46 -1.55 0.38 -14.41
N ASN A 47 -0.84 1.51 -14.27
CA ASN A 47 0.26 1.63 -13.34
C ASN A 47 0.10 2.81 -12.39
N VAL A 48 0.65 2.65 -11.19
CA VAL A 48 0.75 3.70 -10.18
C VAL A 48 2.22 3.88 -9.82
N SER A 49 2.75 5.10 -9.94
CA SER A 49 4.18 5.38 -9.88
C SER A 49 4.70 5.80 -8.49
N SER A 50 3.80 6.09 -7.54
CA SER A 50 4.15 6.55 -6.19
C SER A 50 3.09 6.18 -5.15
N PHE A 51 3.54 5.97 -3.90
CA PHE A 51 2.78 5.47 -2.75
C PHE A 51 3.25 6.11 -1.46
N GLU A 52 2.29 6.39 -0.57
CA GLU A 52 2.51 6.76 0.83
C GLU A 52 1.79 5.72 1.69
N ILE A 53 2.52 5.09 2.61
CA ILE A 53 1.97 4.06 3.50
C ILE A 53 2.15 4.50 4.95
N THR A 54 1.02 4.72 5.62
CA THR A 54 0.97 4.99 7.06
C THR A 54 0.25 3.86 7.76
N ILE A 55 0.84 3.37 8.84
CA ILE A 55 0.36 2.21 9.58
C ILE A 55 0.19 2.58 11.04
N ALA A 56 -0.99 2.32 11.61
CA ALA A 56 -1.30 2.67 12.99
C ALA A 56 -1.80 1.48 13.83
N SER A 57 -1.63 1.54 15.14
CA SER A 57 -2.20 0.60 16.10
C SER A 57 -2.61 1.29 17.41
N ILE A 58 -3.47 0.64 18.20
CA ILE A 58 -3.86 1.10 19.55
C ILE A 58 -3.02 0.43 20.65
N ASP A 59 -3.06 0.98 21.86
CA ASP A 59 -2.24 0.74 23.09
C ASP A 59 -1.86 -0.71 23.49
N SER A 60 -2.36 -1.74 22.82
CA SER A 60 -2.04 -3.15 23.07
C SER A 60 -1.21 -3.82 21.96
N LEU A 61 -0.89 -3.08 20.91
CA LEU A 61 -0.08 -3.54 19.78
C LEU A 61 0.99 -2.49 19.47
N GLU A 62 2.24 -2.93 19.32
CA GLU A 62 3.32 -2.09 18.81
C GLU A 62 3.76 -2.58 17.43
N LEU A 63 4.17 -1.64 16.58
CA LEU A 63 4.59 -1.88 15.21
C LEU A 63 6.08 -1.58 15.06
N SER A 64 6.75 -2.32 14.19
CA SER A 64 8.13 -2.05 13.81
C SER A 64 8.42 -2.50 12.38
N LEU A 65 9.28 -1.76 11.68
CA LEU A 65 9.81 -2.13 10.36
C LEU A 65 11.22 -2.72 10.43
N ASN A 66 11.94 -2.51 11.55
CA ASN A 66 13.31 -2.98 11.76
C ASN A 66 13.48 -3.92 12.96
N GLY A 67 12.42 -4.15 13.74
CA GLY A 67 12.45 -4.98 14.94
C GLY A 67 13.14 -4.33 16.15
N LYS A 68 13.63 -3.10 16.03
CA LYS A 68 14.35 -2.35 17.07
C LYS A 68 13.52 -1.18 17.61
N GLN A 69 12.99 -0.37 16.70
CA GLN A 69 12.18 0.79 17.02
C GLN A 69 10.70 0.38 16.96
N TRP A 70 10.03 0.51 18.10
CA TRP A 70 8.63 0.15 18.28
C TRP A 70 7.80 1.41 18.49
N SER A 71 6.67 1.48 17.81
CA SER A 71 5.77 2.63 17.82
C SER A 71 4.35 2.19 17.55
N ASN A 72 3.37 3.01 17.92
CA ASN A 72 1.98 2.82 17.53
C ASN A 72 1.72 3.32 16.10
N GLU A 73 2.67 4.04 15.51
CA GLU A 73 2.60 4.51 14.13
C GLU A 73 3.95 4.31 13.43
N VAL A 74 3.92 3.76 12.22
CA VAL A 74 5.10 3.63 11.35
C VAL A 74 4.77 4.05 9.93
N THR A 75 5.78 4.56 9.22
CA THR A 75 5.65 5.01 7.83
C THR A 75 6.76 4.42 6.98
N ILE A 76 6.40 3.96 5.79
CA ILE A 76 7.35 3.44 4.80
C ILE A 76 7.05 4.04 3.42
N SER A 77 8.11 4.34 2.68
CA SER A 77 8.02 4.99 1.38
C SER A 77 9.11 4.49 0.43
N LYS A 78 9.03 4.93 -0.83
CA LYS A 78 10.07 4.68 -1.85
C LYS A 78 11.47 5.13 -1.41
N ALA A 79 11.56 6.15 -0.55
CA ALA A 79 12.84 6.63 -0.03
C ALA A 79 13.38 5.81 1.15
N THR A 80 12.51 5.11 1.88
CA THR A 80 12.86 4.45 3.15
C THR A 80 12.78 2.93 3.13
N TYR A 81 12.17 2.30 2.11
CA TYR A 81 11.89 0.87 2.09
C TYR A 81 13.12 -0.05 2.20
N ASN A 82 14.31 0.46 1.89
CA ASN A 82 15.59 -0.25 2.04
C ASN A 82 16.63 0.55 2.86
N ASN A 83 16.19 1.57 3.60
CA ASN A 83 17.05 2.33 4.51
C ASN A 83 17.17 1.55 5.83
N THR A 84 18.37 1.11 6.20
CA THR A 84 18.61 0.29 7.39
C THR A 84 18.37 0.99 8.72
N ASN A 85 18.17 2.32 8.72
CA ASN A 85 17.69 3.06 9.88
C ASN A 85 16.17 2.93 10.07
N VAL A 86 15.42 2.52 9.04
CA VAL A 86 13.97 2.39 9.04
C VAL A 86 13.55 0.92 8.99
N VAL A 87 14.17 0.12 8.13
CA VAL A 87 13.92 -1.32 7.96
C VAL A 87 15.13 -2.14 8.41
N TYR A 88 14.95 -3.45 8.66
CA TYR A 88 16.05 -4.30 9.08
C TYR A 88 17.04 -4.59 7.93
N GLU A 89 18.28 -4.96 8.30
CA GLU A 89 19.34 -5.29 7.34
C GLU A 89 19.00 -6.58 6.56
N ASN A 90 19.36 -6.63 5.27
CA ASN A 90 19.07 -7.75 4.38
C ASN A 90 17.57 -8.07 4.24
N ASN A 91 16.71 -7.08 4.49
CA ASN A 91 15.29 -7.19 4.15
C ASN A 91 15.12 -7.52 2.66
N THR A 92 13.97 -8.10 2.35
CA THR A 92 13.59 -8.46 0.97
C THR A 92 12.45 -7.57 0.49
N ASN A 93 12.37 -6.33 0.99
CA ASN A 93 11.32 -5.39 0.61
C ASN A 93 11.52 -4.95 -0.85
N SER A 94 10.43 -4.62 -1.54
CA SER A 94 10.43 -4.07 -2.89
C SER A 94 9.35 -2.99 -3.01
N TRP A 95 9.60 -1.98 -3.83
CA TRP A 95 8.70 -0.83 -4.00
C TRP A 95 8.14 -0.70 -5.41
N GLY A 96 7.93 -1.82 -6.10
CA GLY A 96 7.26 -1.88 -7.40
C GLY A 96 8.08 -1.39 -8.60
N GLY A 97 9.33 -0.98 -8.42
CA GLY A 97 10.20 -0.52 -9.52
C GLY A 97 9.63 0.71 -10.24
N LYS A 98 9.14 0.52 -11.47
CA LYS A 98 8.49 1.58 -12.29
C LYS A 98 7.05 1.89 -11.86
N GLY A 99 6.49 1.10 -10.95
CA GLY A 99 5.14 1.26 -10.44
C GLY A 99 4.40 -0.07 -10.33
N LEU A 100 3.19 -0.03 -9.78
CA LEU A 100 2.32 -1.21 -9.77
C LEU A 100 1.90 -1.56 -11.18
N ILE A 101 1.67 -2.84 -11.45
CA ILE A 101 1.05 -3.32 -12.69
C ILE A 101 -0.10 -4.27 -12.33
N PRO A 102 -1.03 -4.58 -13.26
CA PRO A 102 -2.12 -5.51 -12.99
C PRO A 102 -1.59 -6.92 -12.64
N MET A 103 -1.85 -7.29 -11.40
CA MET A 103 -1.48 -8.56 -10.78
C MET A 103 -2.74 -9.25 -10.28
N SER A 104 -2.63 -10.51 -9.89
CA SER A 104 -3.72 -11.21 -9.25
C SER A 104 -3.17 -12.24 -8.27
N SER A 105 -3.87 -12.42 -7.16
CA SER A 105 -3.51 -13.45 -6.19
C SER A 105 -4.73 -13.88 -5.41
N VAL A 106 -4.72 -15.16 -5.04
CA VAL A 106 -5.68 -15.74 -4.11
C VAL A 106 -5.10 -15.81 -2.68
N GLY A 107 -3.92 -15.22 -2.43
CA GLY A 107 -3.28 -15.18 -1.12
C GLY A 107 -2.49 -16.43 -0.72
N GLU A 108 -2.35 -17.41 -1.62
CA GLU A 108 -1.55 -18.61 -1.36
C GLU A 108 -0.05 -18.27 -1.20
N MET A 109 0.64 -18.97 -0.30
CA MET A 109 2.04 -18.74 0.02
C MET A 109 2.95 -19.81 -0.59
N ASP A 110 4.04 -19.39 -1.21
CA ASP A 110 5.19 -20.25 -1.45
C ASP A 110 5.98 -20.38 -0.14
N LYS A 111 5.87 -21.56 0.49
CA LYS A 111 6.45 -21.79 1.82
C LYS A 111 7.97 -21.72 1.82
N THR A 112 8.61 -22.28 0.80
CA THR A 112 10.08 -22.29 0.68
C THR A 112 10.63 -20.88 0.54
N ALA A 113 9.98 -20.04 -0.27
CA ALA A 113 10.40 -18.66 -0.47
C ALA A 113 9.91 -17.70 0.61
N SER A 114 8.95 -18.11 1.44
CA SER A 114 8.21 -17.23 2.36
C SER A 114 7.57 -16.01 1.69
N ARG A 115 6.99 -16.23 0.50
CA ARG A 115 6.42 -15.16 -0.34
C ARG A 115 5.06 -15.54 -0.89
N MET A 116 4.19 -14.54 -1.05
CA MET A 116 2.88 -14.74 -1.65
C MET A 116 3.01 -15.05 -3.14
N ILE A 117 2.20 -15.99 -3.62
CA ILE A 117 2.10 -16.35 -5.03
C ILE A 117 1.28 -15.28 -5.73
N LEU A 118 1.90 -14.61 -6.69
CA LEU A 118 1.29 -13.58 -7.54
C LEU A 118 1.30 -14.04 -8.99
N PHE A 119 0.28 -13.62 -9.74
CA PHE A 119 0.18 -13.82 -11.18
C PHE A 119 0.12 -12.48 -11.90
N GLU A 120 1.08 -12.25 -12.79
CA GLU A 120 1.09 -11.08 -13.66
C GLU A 120 0.14 -11.31 -14.84
N LYS A 121 -0.64 -10.28 -15.18
CA LYS A 121 -1.50 -10.27 -16.36
C LYS A 121 -0.65 -10.17 -17.64
N ALA A 122 -0.38 -11.31 -18.28
CA ALA A 122 0.59 -11.41 -19.37
C ALA A 122 0.07 -10.90 -20.72
N SER A 123 -1.23 -11.07 -21.02
CA SER A 123 -1.80 -10.65 -22.31
C SER A 123 -3.32 -10.47 -22.24
N LEU A 124 -3.79 -9.36 -22.80
CA LEU A 124 -5.19 -9.14 -23.16
C LEU A 124 -5.30 -9.06 -24.68
N THR A 125 -6.03 -9.99 -25.26
CA THR A 125 -6.41 -9.96 -26.67
C THR A 125 -7.92 -9.82 -26.74
N SER A 126 -8.44 -8.92 -27.56
CA SER A 126 -9.87 -8.82 -27.77
C SER A 126 -10.44 -10.14 -28.28
N THR A 127 -11.64 -10.42 -27.82
CA THR A 127 -12.46 -11.59 -28.17
C THR A 127 -13.89 -11.11 -28.41
N PRO A 128 -14.75 -11.91 -29.06
CA PRO A 128 -16.15 -11.55 -29.23
C PRO A 128 -16.85 -11.16 -27.92
N GLY A 129 -16.58 -11.84 -26.79
CA GLY A 129 -17.15 -11.49 -25.48
C GLY A 129 -16.21 -10.77 -24.53
N GLY A 130 -15.35 -9.87 -25.03
CA GLY A 130 -14.51 -9.01 -24.19
C GLY A 130 -13.04 -9.25 -24.43
N TYR A 131 -12.33 -9.75 -23.44
CA TYR A 131 -10.89 -9.97 -23.55
C TYR A 131 -10.48 -11.34 -23.04
N ARG A 132 -9.68 -12.03 -23.84
CA ARG A 132 -8.98 -13.24 -23.41
C ARG A 132 -7.94 -12.87 -22.37
N LEU A 133 -7.98 -13.58 -21.25
CA LEU A 133 -7.03 -13.46 -20.15
C LEU A 133 -5.89 -14.47 -20.32
N MET A 134 -4.65 -14.01 -20.15
CA MET A 134 -3.48 -14.84 -19.86
C MET A 134 -2.81 -14.33 -18.60
N ALA A 135 -2.23 -15.24 -17.84
CA ALA A 135 -1.57 -14.93 -16.58
C ALA A 135 -0.37 -15.84 -16.36
N SER A 136 0.73 -15.25 -15.88
CA SER A 136 1.98 -15.96 -15.60
C SER A 136 2.32 -15.81 -14.13
N ARG A 137 2.74 -16.89 -13.47
CA ARG A 137 3.22 -16.81 -12.09
C ARG A 137 4.46 -15.92 -12.05
N VAL A 138 4.48 -14.95 -11.15
CA VAL A 138 5.64 -14.10 -10.88
C VAL A 138 6.77 -14.98 -10.35
N ASP A 139 7.97 -14.85 -10.92
CA ASP A 139 9.15 -15.59 -10.50
C ASP A 139 9.83 -14.91 -9.29
N ASN A 140 9.12 -14.88 -8.16
CA ASN A 140 9.63 -14.41 -6.88
C ASN A 140 10.00 -15.56 -5.93
N HIS A 141 10.17 -16.79 -6.43
CA HIS A 141 10.36 -17.98 -5.59
C HIS A 141 11.55 -18.85 -5.97
N SER A 142 12.02 -18.78 -7.23
CA SER A 142 13.15 -19.59 -7.67
C SER A 142 14.44 -19.22 -6.92
N ASP A 143 15.38 -20.16 -6.84
CA ASP A 143 16.66 -19.95 -6.16
C ASP A 143 17.40 -18.72 -6.70
N GLY A 144 17.90 -17.88 -5.79
CA GLY A 144 18.54 -16.60 -6.10
C GLY A 144 17.62 -15.49 -6.61
N LYS A 145 16.29 -15.71 -6.73
CA LYS A 145 15.35 -14.66 -7.13
C LYS A 145 14.86 -13.85 -5.92
N THR A 146 14.68 -12.55 -6.15
CA THR A 146 14.06 -11.62 -5.20
C THR A 146 12.59 -11.37 -5.56
N GLU A 147 11.93 -10.51 -4.78
CA GLU A 147 10.68 -9.88 -5.25
C GLU A 147 10.94 -9.16 -6.59
N GLN A 148 9.89 -9.10 -7.41
CA GLN A 148 9.93 -8.54 -8.77
C GLN A 148 9.22 -7.19 -8.82
N ASP A 149 9.43 -6.42 -9.90
CA ASP A 149 8.72 -5.17 -10.15
C ASP A 149 7.21 -5.41 -10.36
N GLY A 150 6.40 -4.37 -10.19
CA GLY A 150 4.95 -4.43 -10.44
C GLY A 150 4.06 -4.58 -9.20
N TYR A 151 4.64 -4.78 -8.01
CA TYR A 151 3.94 -4.74 -6.72
C TYR A 151 4.85 -4.17 -5.63
N VAL A 152 4.25 -3.58 -4.59
CA VAL A 152 4.97 -3.17 -3.38
C VAL A 152 4.89 -4.31 -2.37
N VAL A 153 6.00 -4.57 -1.68
CA VAL A 153 6.05 -5.55 -0.60
C VAL A 153 7.04 -5.13 0.47
N PHE A 154 6.63 -5.27 1.73
CA PHE A 154 7.51 -5.01 2.87
C PHE A 154 7.11 -5.85 4.07
N ASP A 155 8.05 -6.07 4.98
CA ASP A 155 7.78 -6.74 6.24
C ASP A 155 7.39 -5.76 7.34
N LEU A 156 6.37 -6.12 8.11
CA LEU A 156 5.89 -5.44 9.29
C LEU A 156 5.95 -6.41 10.47
N PHE A 157 6.62 -6.01 11.54
CA PHE A 157 6.59 -6.73 12.80
C PHE A 157 5.48 -6.16 13.68
N ILE A 158 4.59 -7.04 14.14
CA ILE A 158 3.51 -6.68 15.05
C ILE A 158 3.78 -7.38 16.38
N LYS A 159 4.02 -6.59 17.43
CA LYS A 159 4.24 -7.06 18.79
C LYS A 159 2.94 -7.00 19.56
N ASN A 160 2.57 -8.13 20.15
CA ASN A 160 1.38 -8.32 20.91
C ASN A 160 1.71 -8.56 22.40
N HIS A 161 1.43 -7.57 23.25
CA HIS A 161 1.72 -7.61 24.69
C HIS A 161 0.61 -8.20 25.57
N THR A 162 -0.40 -8.87 24.99
CA THR A 162 -1.43 -9.47 25.85
C THR A 162 -0.86 -10.64 26.62
N GLY A 163 -1.01 -10.57 27.95
CA GLY A 163 -0.73 -11.66 28.86
C GLY A 163 0.74 -12.04 28.90
N ASP A 164 1.05 -13.04 29.73
CA ASP A 164 2.42 -13.51 29.91
C ASP A 164 2.72 -14.80 29.12
N GLU A 165 1.70 -15.51 28.64
CA GLU A 165 1.89 -16.84 28.03
C GLU A 165 2.05 -16.75 26.51
N TYR A 166 3.02 -17.50 25.96
CA TYR A 166 3.22 -17.68 24.53
C TYR A 166 2.83 -19.10 24.13
N TYR A 167 1.92 -19.22 23.16
CA TYR A 167 1.49 -20.51 22.62
C TYR A 167 2.22 -20.77 21.29
N PRO A 168 3.19 -21.71 21.25
CA PRO A 168 3.93 -22.00 20.03
C PRO A 168 3.06 -22.71 18.99
N ASP A 169 2.10 -23.54 19.41
CA ASP A 169 1.27 -24.31 18.50
C ASP A 169 0.36 -23.42 17.63
N GLU A 170 0.17 -23.79 16.37
CA GLU A 170 -0.67 -23.07 15.41
C GLU A 170 -2.18 -23.27 15.65
N ASN A 171 -2.64 -23.00 16.87
CA ASN A 171 -4.05 -23.11 17.23
C ASN A 171 -4.70 -21.72 17.25
N LEU A 172 -5.58 -21.45 16.28
CA LEU A 172 -6.34 -20.20 16.20
C LEU A 172 -7.17 -19.92 17.46
N ALA A 173 -7.57 -20.95 18.21
CA ALA A 173 -8.34 -20.77 19.45
C ALA A 173 -7.52 -20.15 20.59
N ASP A 174 -6.19 -20.20 20.51
CA ASP A 174 -5.26 -19.64 21.50
C ASP A 174 -4.77 -18.24 21.10
N GLU A 175 -5.32 -17.68 20.01
CA GLU A 175 -4.94 -16.39 19.45
C GLU A 175 -6.01 -15.32 19.66
N GLU A 176 -5.58 -14.07 19.64
CA GLU A 176 -6.45 -12.92 19.79
C GLU A 176 -6.90 -12.38 18.43
N ALA A 177 -8.17 -12.03 18.34
CA ALA A 177 -8.73 -11.38 17.17
C ALA A 177 -8.17 -9.96 17.00
N ILE A 178 -7.74 -9.67 15.78
CA ILE A 178 -7.32 -8.34 15.34
C ILE A 178 -8.29 -7.87 14.28
N TYR A 179 -8.68 -6.61 14.35
CA TYR A 179 -9.58 -5.94 13.43
C TYR A 179 -8.83 -4.85 12.67
N LEU A 180 -9.14 -4.70 11.39
CA LEU A 180 -8.71 -3.56 10.60
C LEU A 180 -9.46 -2.30 11.07
N THR A 181 -8.77 -1.22 11.37
CA THR A 181 -9.38 0.01 11.90
C THR A 181 -10.27 0.69 10.86
N THR A 182 -11.32 1.40 11.30
CA THR A 182 -12.28 2.05 10.40
C THR A 182 -11.68 3.24 9.63
N ASP A 183 -10.55 3.78 10.09
CA ASP A 183 -9.78 4.84 9.43
C ASP A 183 -8.73 4.30 8.44
N SER A 184 -8.70 2.97 8.23
CA SER A 184 -7.95 2.36 7.13
C SER A 184 -8.61 2.73 5.81
N GLU A 185 -7.86 3.28 4.86
CA GLU A 185 -8.36 3.74 3.57
C GLU A 185 -7.33 3.58 2.45
N VAL A 186 -7.81 3.42 1.23
CA VAL A 186 -7.02 3.61 0.00
C VAL A 186 -7.67 4.69 -0.82
N LYS A 187 -6.87 5.69 -1.20
CA LYS A 187 -7.33 6.85 -1.98
C LYS A 187 -6.30 7.29 -3.01
N VAL A 188 -6.70 8.13 -3.93
CA VAL A 188 -5.77 8.83 -4.81
C VAL A 188 -5.04 9.92 -4.03
N ALA A 189 -3.72 10.05 -4.20
CA ALA A 189 -2.96 11.10 -3.54
C ALA A 189 -2.94 12.39 -4.40
N LEU A 190 -3.61 13.44 -3.90
CA LEU A 190 -3.81 14.71 -4.61
C LEU A 190 -2.67 15.74 -4.43
N THR A 191 -1.65 15.44 -3.62
CA THR A 191 -0.55 16.36 -3.31
C THR A 191 0.79 15.87 -3.87
N GLY A 192 1.51 16.79 -4.52
CA GLY A 192 2.85 16.59 -5.11
C GLY A 192 2.91 16.98 -6.60
N GLY A 193 3.44 18.18 -6.90
CA GLY A 193 3.97 18.58 -8.22
C GLY A 193 3.04 19.33 -9.21
N SER A 194 3.66 20.18 -10.04
CA SER A 194 2.99 21.04 -11.04
C SER A 194 2.58 20.29 -12.31
N ALA A 195 1.59 20.82 -13.03
CA ALA A 195 1.17 20.33 -14.34
C ALA A 195 2.37 20.16 -15.30
N GLY A 196 2.69 18.91 -15.67
CA GLY A 196 3.78 18.57 -16.60
C GLY A 196 4.87 17.64 -16.05
N ALA A 197 4.77 17.16 -14.81
CA ALA A 197 5.72 16.20 -14.23
C ALA A 197 5.74 14.86 -15.00
N SER A 198 6.94 14.34 -15.26
CA SER A 198 7.15 13.07 -15.96
C SER A 198 6.54 11.91 -15.15
N SER A 199 6.13 10.84 -15.84
CA SER A 199 5.49 9.65 -15.23
C SER A 199 6.33 8.93 -14.18
N ASP A 200 7.61 9.28 -14.05
CA ASP A 200 8.61 8.59 -13.21
C ASP A 200 9.09 9.48 -12.03
N SER A 201 8.48 10.65 -11.83
CA SER A 201 8.83 11.59 -10.77
C SER A 201 7.92 11.45 -9.54
N ASP A 202 8.44 11.69 -8.35
CA ASP A 202 7.65 11.72 -7.09
C ASP A 202 6.71 12.95 -7.01
N ASP A 203 6.83 13.87 -7.99
CA ASP A 203 6.02 15.08 -8.20
C ASP A 203 4.77 14.83 -9.08
N VAL A 204 4.22 13.62 -9.05
CA VAL A 204 3.02 13.28 -9.82
C VAL A 204 1.78 13.40 -8.96
N VAL A 205 0.88 14.31 -9.33
CA VAL A 205 -0.46 14.42 -8.74
C VAL A 205 -1.34 13.28 -9.26
N GLY A 206 -1.99 12.57 -8.34
CA GLY A 206 -2.96 11.55 -8.69
C GLY A 206 -4.26 12.14 -9.24
N VAL A 207 -4.99 11.37 -10.04
CA VAL A 207 -6.27 11.76 -10.62
C VAL A 207 -7.38 10.89 -10.06
N GLU A 208 -8.33 11.49 -9.35
CA GLU A 208 -9.49 10.79 -8.78
C GLU A 208 -10.47 10.31 -9.84
N ASN A 209 -11.34 9.37 -9.45
CA ASN A 209 -12.45 8.87 -10.26
C ASN A 209 -11.99 8.16 -11.54
N THR A 210 -10.78 7.63 -11.55
CA THR A 210 -10.30 6.76 -12.63
C THR A 210 -10.55 5.29 -12.32
N GLY A 211 -10.96 4.96 -11.09
CA GLY A 211 -11.21 3.58 -10.63
C GLY A 211 -9.96 2.89 -10.08
N ILE A 212 -8.79 3.56 -10.13
CA ILE A 212 -7.53 2.91 -9.76
C ILE A 212 -7.49 2.58 -8.28
N GLU A 213 -8.06 3.44 -7.45
CA GLU A 213 -8.14 3.34 -6.00
C GLU A 213 -9.06 2.19 -5.56
N ASN A 214 -10.00 1.78 -6.40
CA ASN A 214 -10.92 0.66 -6.15
C ASN A 214 -10.31 -0.68 -6.54
N SER A 215 -9.41 -0.68 -7.53
CA SER A 215 -8.71 -1.90 -7.95
C SER A 215 -7.50 -2.28 -7.10
N VAL A 216 -7.19 -1.53 -6.04
CA VAL A 216 -6.06 -1.86 -5.17
C VAL A 216 -6.41 -3.05 -4.28
N ARG A 217 -5.42 -3.90 -3.99
CA ARG A 217 -5.51 -4.91 -2.93
C ARG A 217 -4.33 -4.80 -2.00
N VAL A 218 -4.60 -5.01 -0.71
CA VAL A 218 -3.58 -5.05 0.34
C VAL A 218 -3.60 -6.42 1.00
N GLY A 219 -2.56 -7.22 0.76
CA GLY A 219 -2.42 -8.59 1.28
C GLY A 219 -1.55 -8.63 2.54
N PHE A 220 -1.97 -9.40 3.53
CA PHE A 220 -1.30 -9.54 4.83
C PHE A 220 -0.92 -11.01 5.06
N ALA A 221 0.31 -11.37 4.70
CA ALA A 221 0.81 -12.73 4.84
C ALA A 221 1.52 -12.92 6.18
N GLN A 222 0.95 -13.70 7.10
CA GLN A 222 1.61 -14.05 8.37
C GLN A 222 2.66 -15.13 8.10
N ILE A 223 3.94 -14.76 8.20
CA ILE A 223 5.06 -15.63 7.83
C ILE A 223 5.44 -16.55 8.98
N GLY A 224 5.57 -15.98 10.17
CA GLY A 224 5.95 -16.70 11.38
C GLY A 224 5.96 -15.77 12.58
N ARG A 225 6.32 -16.31 13.74
CA ARG A 225 6.32 -15.57 15.01
C ARG A 225 7.35 -16.08 15.99
N VAL A 226 7.61 -15.27 17.01
CA VAL A 226 8.48 -15.59 18.15
C VAL A 226 7.83 -15.12 19.45
N SER A 227 8.22 -15.71 20.57
CA SER A 227 7.87 -15.21 21.91
C SER A 227 8.58 -13.89 22.20
N ILE A 228 7.87 -12.91 22.78
CA ILE A 228 8.49 -11.65 23.23
C ILE A 228 9.56 -11.93 24.31
N LYS A 229 9.38 -12.96 25.15
CA LYS A 229 10.33 -13.29 26.23
C LYS A 229 11.71 -13.71 25.73
N ASP A 230 11.76 -14.20 24.49
CA ASP A 230 12.98 -14.61 23.83
C ASP A 230 13.69 -13.46 23.10
N ILE A 231 13.04 -12.28 23.03
CA ILE A 231 13.55 -11.05 22.43
C ILE A 231 13.78 -10.02 23.55
N LYS A 232 15.03 -9.83 23.95
CA LYS A 232 15.41 -9.09 25.17
C LYS A 232 16.03 -7.72 24.90
N ASP A 233 16.67 -7.51 23.75
CA ASP A 233 17.23 -6.20 23.36
C ASP A 233 17.40 -6.03 21.84
N GLU A 234 18.00 -4.90 21.44
CA GLU A 234 18.24 -4.50 20.04
C GLU A 234 19.12 -5.47 19.23
N ASN A 235 19.87 -6.38 19.88
CA ASN A 235 20.67 -7.41 19.20
C ASN A 235 19.83 -8.58 18.70
N ASP A 236 18.61 -8.76 19.21
CA ASP A 236 17.69 -9.83 18.80
C ASP A 236 16.92 -9.50 17.52
N ALA A 237 17.11 -8.31 16.93
CA ALA A 237 16.57 -7.97 15.62
C ALA A 237 17.01 -8.94 14.50
N ALA A 238 18.17 -9.59 14.67
CA ALA A 238 18.64 -10.65 13.78
C ALA A 238 17.77 -11.92 13.86
N ILE A 239 17.11 -12.18 14.99
CA ILE A 239 16.13 -13.28 15.12
C ILE A 239 14.88 -12.92 14.32
N LEU A 240 14.36 -11.69 14.50
CA LEU A 240 13.17 -11.21 13.78
C LEU A 240 13.37 -11.21 12.27
N ALA A 241 14.56 -10.82 11.78
CA ALA A 241 14.91 -10.85 10.37
C ALA A 241 14.81 -12.26 9.75
N ARG A 242 15.09 -13.31 10.53
CA ARG A 242 15.09 -14.72 10.11
C ARG A 242 13.72 -15.39 10.15
N ILE A 243 12.68 -14.74 10.68
CA ILE A 243 11.33 -15.31 10.71
C ILE A 243 10.90 -15.67 9.28
N SER A 244 10.50 -16.94 9.11
CA SER A 244 10.16 -17.58 7.84
C SER A 244 8.95 -18.50 8.00
N CYS A 245 8.46 -19.07 6.91
CA CYS A 245 7.40 -20.09 6.94
C CYS A 245 7.78 -21.37 7.67
N ASP A 246 9.07 -21.65 7.75
CA ASP A 246 9.57 -22.88 8.35
C ASP A 246 9.86 -22.66 9.83
N ASP A 247 9.54 -23.67 10.63
CA ASP A 247 10.03 -23.77 12.00
C ASP A 247 11.56 -23.77 12.00
N GLU A 248 12.17 -23.08 12.96
CA GLU A 248 13.61 -23.12 13.10
C GLU A 248 14.05 -24.49 13.60
N THR A 249 14.66 -25.28 12.70
CA THR A 249 15.15 -26.63 13.00
C THR A 249 16.61 -26.66 13.47
N GLN A 250 17.36 -25.55 13.30
CA GLN A 250 18.79 -25.47 13.63
C GLN A 250 19.09 -24.89 15.01
N ASP A 251 18.10 -24.34 15.72
CA ASP A 251 18.27 -23.91 17.11
C ASP A 251 17.73 -24.98 18.07
N SER A 252 18.58 -25.42 18.99
CA SER A 252 18.20 -26.25 20.14
C SER A 252 17.02 -25.70 20.96
N LYS A 253 16.74 -24.40 20.87
CA LYS A 253 15.64 -23.72 21.57
C LYS A 253 14.34 -23.58 20.75
N LYS A 254 14.36 -23.81 19.43
CA LYS A 254 13.20 -23.63 18.53
C LYS A 254 12.47 -22.29 18.74
N LEU A 255 13.17 -21.18 18.57
CA LEU A 255 12.66 -19.84 18.91
C LEU A 255 11.58 -19.34 17.92
N ILE A 256 11.70 -19.73 16.65
CA ILE A 256 10.78 -19.31 15.58
C ILE A 256 9.76 -20.41 15.33
N THR A 257 8.49 -20.02 15.38
CA THR A 257 7.35 -20.80 14.90
C THR A 257 7.00 -20.31 13.50
N GLY A 258 7.10 -21.20 12.51
CA GLY A 258 6.61 -20.94 11.15
C GLY A 258 5.08 -20.90 11.12
N LEU A 259 4.49 -20.12 10.21
CA LEU A 259 3.03 -20.05 10.05
C LEU A 259 2.63 -20.22 8.58
N CYS A 260 3.01 -19.25 7.75
CA CYS A 260 2.63 -19.12 6.34
C CYS A 260 1.20 -19.54 6.02
N ARG A 261 0.29 -18.88 6.76
CA ARG A 261 -1.13 -18.90 6.47
C ARG A 261 -1.37 -18.26 5.12
N ARG A 262 -2.45 -18.69 4.48
CA ARG A 262 -3.01 -17.97 3.35
C ARG A 262 -3.25 -16.52 3.76
N ALA A 263 -2.75 -15.57 2.97
CA ALA A 263 -2.80 -14.15 3.32
C ALA A 263 -4.25 -13.65 3.39
N THR A 264 -4.59 -12.90 4.42
CA THR A 264 -5.83 -12.09 4.39
C THR A 264 -5.62 -10.98 3.38
N ILE A 265 -6.54 -10.79 2.44
CA ILE A 265 -6.45 -9.71 1.45
C ILE A 265 -7.62 -8.76 1.67
N TRP A 266 -7.29 -7.49 1.86
CA TRP A 266 -8.23 -6.40 1.96
C TRP A 266 -8.53 -5.82 0.58
N GLU A 267 -9.81 -5.75 0.24
CA GLU A 267 -10.40 -5.02 -0.87
C GLU A 267 -11.01 -3.69 -0.35
N PRO A 268 -10.27 -2.57 -0.45
CA PRO A 268 -10.80 -1.25 -0.13
C PRO A 268 -11.84 -0.83 -1.16
N ASN A 269 -12.78 0.03 -0.76
CA ASN A 269 -13.77 0.62 -1.67
C ASN A 269 -14.61 -0.42 -2.45
N ASP A 270 -14.90 -1.59 -1.87
CA ASP A 270 -15.53 -2.75 -2.53
C ASP A 270 -16.88 -2.48 -3.20
N THR A 271 -17.58 -1.43 -2.80
CA THR A 271 -18.87 -1.02 -3.37
C THR A 271 -18.75 0.15 -4.35
N GLN A 272 -17.58 0.77 -4.49
CA GLN A 272 -17.37 1.94 -5.34
C GLN A 272 -16.90 1.51 -6.72
N HIS A 273 -17.66 1.88 -7.74
CA HIS A 273 -17.33 1.62 -9.14
C HIS A 273 -17.47 2.90 -9.95
N VAL A 274 -16.42 3.28 -10.68
CA VAL A 274 -16.48 4.48 -11.51
C VAL A 274 -17.34 4.23 -12.75
N GLN A 275 -18.18 5.21 -13.11
CA GLN A 275 -19.13 5.05 -14.22
C GLN A 275 -18.44 4.67 -15.54
N ASN A 276 -17.21 5.13 -15.76
CA ASN A 276 -16.44 4.79 -16.96
C ASN A 276 -16.02 3.32 -17.00
N ALA A 277 -15.71 2.71 -15.86
CA ALA A 277 -15.41 1.28 -15.76
C ALA A 277 -16.67 0.45 -16.06
N ILE A 278 -17.82 0.83 -15.48
CA ILE A 278 -19.11 0.19 -15.78
C ILE A 278 -19.43 0.29 -17.27
N ASN A 279 -19.33 1.49 -17.86
CA ASN A 279 -19.55 1.70 -19.29
C ASN A 279 -18.62 0.87 -20.17
N TRP A 280 -17.37 0.66 -19.73
CA TRP A 280 -16.39 -0.17 -20.43
C TRP A 280 -16.79 -1.65 -20.39
N TYR A 281 -17.15 -2.15 -19.20
CA TYR A 281 -17.64 -3.50 -19.01
C TYR A 281 -18.89 -3.78 -19.85
N GLU A 282 -19.91 -2.92 -19.78
CA GLU A 282 -21.17 -3.09 -20.52
C GLU A 282 -20.98 -3.12 -22.04
N LYS A 283 -19.93 -2.45 -22.55
CA LYS A 283 -19.59 -2.44 -23.97
C LYS A 283 -18.74 -3.61 -24.41
N SER A 284 -17.92 -4.16 -23.51
CA SER A 284 -16.94 -5.19 -23.85
C SER A 284 -17.43 -6.60 -23.52
N CYS A 285 -18.25 -6.78 -22.49
CA CYS A 285 -18.70 -8.09 -22.05
C CYS A 285 -19.90 -8.59 -22.87
N LEU A 286 -19.82 -9.84 -23.37
CA LEU A 286 -20.98 -10.58 -23.88
C LEU A 286 -21.13 -11.90 -23.13
N LYS A 287 -22.38 -12.34 -22.96
CA LYS A 287 -22.68 -13.57 -22.24
C LYS A 287 -22.15 -14.77 -23.01
N ARG A 288 -21.34 -15.57 -22.33
CA ARG A 288 -20.70 -16.76 -22.88
C ARG A 288 -21.61 -17.98 -22.68
N ASN A 289 -21.80 -18.76 -23.74
CA ASN A 289 -22.63 -19.96 -23.70
C ASN A 289 -21.98 -21.02 -22.81
N SER A 290 -22.78 -21.84 -22.13
CA SER A 290 -22.26 -22.90 -21.24
C SER A 290 -21.37 -23.93 -21.96
N ASP A 291 -21.58 -24.11 -23.26
CA ASP A 291 -20.80 -24.98 -24.16
C ASP A 291 -19.70 -24.23 -24.94
N GLY A 292 -19.61 -22.90 -24.82
CA GLY A 292 -18.66 -22.06 -25.54
C GLY A 292 -17.21 -22.23 -25.08
N SER A 293 -16.50 -23.23 -25.63
CA SER A 293 -15.15 -23.60 -25.18
C SER A 293 -14.02 -22.73 -25.72
N ASP A 294 -14.18 -22.09 -26.89
CA ASP A 294 -13.15 -21.25 -27.51
C ASP A 294 -13.52 -19.78 -27.38
N VAL A 295 -12.72 -19.01 -26.65
CA VAL A 295 -12.99 -17.57 -26.45
C VAL A 295 -12.90 -16.74 -27.73
N ARG A 296 -12.30 -17.27 -28.80
CA ARG A 296 -12.17 -16.60 -30.10
C ARG A 296 -13.29 -16.91 -31.07
N ASP A 297 -14.05 -17.99 -30.85
CA ASP A 297 -15.20 -18.34 -31.68
C ASP A 297 -16.40 -17.46 -31.31
N PRO A 298 -16.95 -16.67 -32.24
CA PRO A 298 -18.17 -15.90 -31.99
C PRO A 298 -19.35 -16.76 -31.54
N ASN A 299 -19.42 -18.03 -31.94
CA ASN A 299 -20.50 -18.95 -31.52
C ASN A 299 -20.38 -19.40 -30.06
N SER A 300 -19.26 -19.13 -29.40
CA SER A 300 -19.13 -19.33 -27.95
C SER A 300 -19.92 -18.31 -27.13
N TYR A 301 -20.49 -17.29 -27.76
CA TYR A 301 -21.23 -16.22 -27.11
C TYR A 301 -22.64 -16.12 -27.66
N SER A 302 -23.54 -15.58 -26.83
CA SER A 302 -24.90 -15.24 -27.23
C SER A 302 -25.01 -13.74 -27.54
N ASP A 303 -26.11 -13.34 -28.17
CA ASP A 303 -26.46 -11.92 -28.35
C ASP A 303 -26.94 -11.25 -27.05
N GLU A 304 -26.98 -12.00 -25.93
CA GLU A 304 -27.33 -11.46 -24.63
C GLU A 304 -26.16 -10.70 -23.99
N LYS A 305 -26.49 -9.58 -23.35
CA LYS A 305 -25.53 -8.82 -22.54
C LYS A 305 -25.16 -9.61 -21.28
N CYS A 306 -23.98 -9.31 -20.73
CA CYS A 306 -23.61 -9.76 -19.39
C CYS A 306 -24.52 -9.13 -18.32
N ASN A 307 -24.44 -9.65 -17.09
CA ASN A 307 -25.19 -9.11 -15.96
C ASN A 307 -24.82 -7.63 -15.74
N GLU A 308 -25.83 -6.81 -15.42
CA GLU A 308 -25.65 -5.38 -15.15
C GLU A 308 -24.88 -5.14 -13.84
N LEU A 309 -24.02 -4.13 -13.85
CA LEU A 309 -23.26 -3.70 -12.67
C LEU A 309 -23.70 -2.31 -12.24
N THR A 310 -23.76 -2.07 -10.94
CA THR A 310 -24.26 -0.84 -10.34
C THR A 310 -23.28 -0.34 -9.30
N ASN A 311 -22.91 0.93 -9.37
CA ASN A 311 -22.13 1.59 -8.32
C ASN A 311 -22.90 1.57 -6.98
N GLY A 312 -22.21 1.30 -5.88
CA GLY A 312 -22.77 1.11 -4.55
C GLY A 312 -23.09 -0.36 -4.21
N GLN A 313 -22.76 -1.31 -5.09
CA GLN A 313 -22.87 -2.75 -4.84
C GLN A 313 -21.49 -3.39 -4.94
N SER A 314 -21.22 -4.38 -4.10
CA SER A 314 -20.00 -5.18 -4.19
C SER A 314 -20.19 -6.35 -5.15
N TYR A 315 -19.15 -6.63 -5.94
CA TYR A 315 -19.10 -7.76 -6.87
C TYR A 315 -17.89 -8.65 -6.57
N PRO A 316 -18.03 -9.98 -6.69
CA PRO A 316 -16.91 -10.88 -6.44
C PRO A 316 -15.82 -10.71 -7.51
N THR A 317 -14.58 -10.63 -7.07
CA THR A 317 -13.43 -10.71 -7.96
C THR A 317 -13.04 -12.18 -8.19
N TYR A 318 -12.99 -12.60 -9.46
CA TYR A 318 -12.53 -13.94 -9.84
C TYR A 318 -11.03 -13.92 -10.08
N ALA A 319 -10.27 -13.97 -8.99
CA ALA A 319 -8.82 -13.88 -8.98
C ALA A 319 -8.15 -15.06 -9.67
N VAL A 320 -6.98 -14.83 -10.26
CA VAL A 320 -6.19 -15.87 -10.91
C VAL A 320 -5.55 -16.77 -9.86
N LYS A 321 -5.83 -18.07 -9.96
CA LYS A 321 -5.26 -19.08 -9.06
C LYS A 321 -4.07 -19.83 -9.66
N LYS A 322 -4.02 -19.97 -10.98
CA LYS A 322 -3.00 -20.75 -11.70
C LYS A 322 -2.51 -19.98 -12.93
N THR A 323 -1.39 -20.43 -13.50
CA THR A 323 -0.95 -19.94 -14.81
C THR A 323 -2.03 -20.19 -15.85
N ILE A 324 -2.34 -19.16 -16.65
CA ILE A 324 -3.34 -19.21 -17.73
C ILE A 324 -2.62 -19.01 -19.05
N SER A 325 -2.60 -20.08 -19.84
CA SER A 325 -2.10 -20.12 -21.21
C SER A 325 -3.20 -19.76 -22.22
N SER A 326 -2.82 -19.66 -23.49
CA SER A 326 -3.80 -19.46 -24.57
C SER A 326 -4.74 -20.65 -24.78
N GLY A 327 -4.34 -21.87 -24.40
CA GLY A 327 -5.15 -23.07 -24.55
C GLY A 327 -6.27 -23.19 -23.52
N ASP A 328 -6.18 -22.45 -22.42
CA ASP A 328 -7.13 -22.52 -21.30
C ASP A 328 -8.44 -21.77 -21.57
N ASN A 329 -8.48 -20.95 -22.63
CA ASN A 329 -9.69 -20.26 -23.08
C ASN A 329 -10.45 -19.52 -21.96
N VAL A 330 -9.72 -18.73 -21.20
CA VAL A 330 -10.25 -17.86 -20.13
C VAL A 330 -10.56 -16.48 -20.69
N ASN A 331 -11.74 -15.96 -20.38
CA ASN A 331 -12.12 -14.57 -20.60
C ASN A 331 -12.02 -13.81 -19.26
N VAL A 332 -11.64 -12.54 -19.31
CA VAL A 332 -11.49 -11.65 -18.14
C VAL A 332 -12.77 -11.55 -17.30
N TYR A 333 -13.94 -11.66 -17.94
CA TYR A 333 -15.24 -11.59 -17.27
C TYR A 333 -15.90 -12.96 -17.05
N ASP A 334 -15.13 -14.06 -17.13
CA ASP A 334 -15.67 -15.38 -16.78
C ASP A 334 -16.03 -15.41 -15.28
N GLY A 335 -17.30 -15.67 -15.00
CA GLY A 335 -17.80 -15.87 -13.65
C GLY A 335 -19.31 -15.69 -13.54
N PRO A 336 -19.96 -16.32 -12.54
CA PRO A 336 -21.42 -16.31 -12.38
C PRO A 336 -21.99 -14.89 -12.25
N ALA A 337 -21.29 -13.98 -11.58
CA ALA A 337 -21.72 -12.59 -11.40
C ALA A 337 -21.58 -11.73 -12.68
N TYR A 338 -20.76 -12.15 -13.65
CA TYR A 338 -20.46 -11.36 -14.85
C TYR A 338 -21.11 -11.98 -16.10
N ASN A 339 -20.36 -12.79 -16.86
CA ASN A 339 -20.86 -13.40 -18.10
C ASN A 339 -21.55 -14.76 -17.89
N SER A 340 -21.77 -15.18 -16.64
CA SER A 340 -22.39 -16.45 -16.19
C SER A 340 -21.61 -17.74 -16.45
N TYR A 341 -20.40 -17.68 -17.02
CA TYR A 341 -19.60 -18.86 -17.34
C TYR A 341 -18.75 -19.33 -16.15
N THR A 342 -18.93 -20.58 -15.70
CA THR A 342 -18.34 -21.11 -14.46
C THR A 342 -17.18 -22.07 -14.65
N LYS A 343 -16.96 -22.61 -15.86
CA LYS A 343 -15.98 -23.69 -16.09
C LYS A 343 -14.54 -23.30 -15.75
N THR A 344 -14.18 -22.02 -15.85
CA THR A 344 -12.85 -21.53 -15.45
C THR A 344 -12.62 -21.62 -13.94
N ILE A 345 -13.69 -21.50 -13.15
CA ILE A 345 -13.69 -21.69 -11.70
C ILE A 345 -13.67 -23.17 -11.36
N GLU A 346 -14.49 -23.98 -12.04
CA GLU A 346 -14.53 -25.45 -11.88
C GLU A 346 -13.17 -26.10 -12.20
N ASN A 347 -12.43 -25.53 -13.17
CA ASN A 347 -11.08 -25.95 -13.53
C ASN A 347 -9.98 -25.33 -12.63
N GLU A 348 -10.36 -24.57 -11.60
CA GLU A 348 -9.45 -23.90 -10.65
C GLU A 348 -8.44 -22.95 -11.31
N LEU A 349 -8.78 -22.37 -12.46
CA LEU A 349 -7.97 -21.34 -13.12
C LEU A 349 -8.25 -19.98 -12.47
N LEU A 350 -9.52 -19.71 -12.18
CA LEU A 350 -10.00 -18.57 -11.41
C LEU A 350 -10.60 -19.04 -10.09
N GLU A 351 -10.57 -18.19 -9.08
CA GLU A 351 -11.22 -18.41 -7.78
C GLU A 351 -12.02 -17.17 -7.40
N ALA A 352 -13.29 -17.36 -7.02
CA ALA A 352 -14.06 -16.32 -6.36
C ALA A 352 -13.51 -16.14 -4.94
N TYR A 353 -12.41 -15.40 -4.82
CA TYR A 353 -11.73 -15.24 -3.55
C TYR A 353 -12.57 -14.38 -2.60
N GLU A 354 -12.68 -14.82 -1.35
CA GLU A 354 -13.39 -14.11 -0.30
C GLU A 354 -12.45 -13.04 0.29
N TYR A 355 -12.40 -11.88 -0.38
CA TYR A 355 -11.69 -10.71 0.13
C TYR A 355 -12.36 -10.19 1.40
N PHE A 356 -11.57 -9.71 2.36
CA PHE A 356 -12.08 -8.87 3.44
C PHE A 356 -12.35 -7.49 2.86
N THR A 357 -13.54 -6.92 3.07
CA THR A 357 -13.92 -5.67 2.39
C THR A 357 -14.11 -4.47 3.33
N ASP A 358 -14.34 -3.29 2.77
CA ASP A 358 -14.79 -2.15 3.56
C ASP A 358 -16.20 -2.36 4.13
N THR A 359 -17.08 -3.02 3.38
CA THR A 359 -18.38 -3.48 3.90
C THR A 359 -18.21 -4.29 5.19
N ASP A 360 -17.23 -5.20 5.25
CA ASP A 360 -16.90 -5.97 6.46
C ASP A 360 -16.29 -5.11 7.56
N LYS A 361 -15.32 -4.28 7.20
CA LYS A 361 -14.62 -3.35 8.11
C LYS A 361 -15.59 -2.47 8.91
N PHE A 362 -16.66 -2.00 8.25
CA PHE A 362 -17.66 -1.09 8.82
C PHE A 362 -18.86 -1.80 9.47
N GLN A 363 -18.90 -3.13 9.52
CA GLN A 363 -19.90 -3.85 10.31
C GLN A 363 -19.74 -3.52 11.81
N LYS A 364 -20.86 -3.56 12.54
CA LYS A 364 -20.95 -3.12 13.95
C LYS A 364 -20.87 -4.26 14.94
N GLY A 365 -20.23 -4.02 16.09
CA GLY A 365 -20.21 -4.94 17.23
C GLY A 365 -19.96 -6.41 16.85
N THR A 366 -20.89 -7.30 17.19
CA THR A 366 -20.76 -8.75 16.93
C THR A 366 -20.90 -9.15 15.46
N ALA A 367 -21.35 -8.26 14.58
CA ALA A 367 -21.37 -8.53 13.14
C ALA A 367 -19.97 -8.34 12.53
N ARG A 368 -19.17 -7.40 13.09
CA ARG A 368 -17.81 -7.14 12.62
C ARG A 368 -16.95 -8.41 12.62
N PRO A 369 -16.49 -8.88 11.43
CA PRO A 369 -15.62 -10.03 11.34
C PRO A 369 -14.20 -9.67 11.79
N LEU A 370 -13.46 -10.68 12.27
CA LEU A 370 -12.02 -10.52 12.55
C LEU A 370 -11.26 -10.37 11.23
N PHE A 371 -10.16 -9.64 11.24
CA PHE A 371 -9.29 -9.44 10.09
C PHE A 371 -8.15 -10.47 10.04
N MET A 372 -7.50 -10.67 11.18
CA MET A 372 -6.50 -11.71 11.39
C MET A 372 -6.44 -12.07 12.88
N THR A 373 -5.62 -13.05 13.24
CA THR A 373 -5.37 -13.43 14.64
C THR A 373 -3.89 -13.36 14.97
N LEU A 374 -3.54 -13.01 16.21
CA LEU A 374 -2.16 -12.96 16.70
C LEU A 374 -2.05 -13.72 18.01
N ALA A 375 -0.97 -14.49 18.19
CA ALA A 375 -0.70 -15.11 19.49
C ALA A 375 -0.43 -14.05 20.56
N PRO A 376 -0.87 -14.28 21.81
CA PRO A 376 -0.46 -13.46 22.94
C PRO A 376 1.05 -13.54 23.17
N ASN A 377 1.60 -12.53 23.83
CA ASN A 377 3.01 -12.40 24.18
C ASN A 377 3.98 -12.75 23.02
N SER A 378 3.67 -12.30 21.81
CA SER A 378 4.39 -12.68 20.58
C SER A 378 4.76 -11.50 19.69
N ILE A 379 5.80 -11.68 18.87
CA ILE A 379 6.09 -10.83 17.71
C ILE A 379 5.81 -11.64 16.46
N THR A 380 4.86 -11.21 15.65
CA THR A 380 4.53 -11.83 14.37
C THR A 380 5.11 -11.01 13.23
N LYS A 381 5.79 -11.66 12.28
CA LYS A 381 6.20 -11.03 11.02
C LYS A 381 5.07 -11.18 10.00
N VAL A 382 4.52 -10.04 9.59
CA VAL A 382 3.50 -9.95 8.54
C VAL A 382 4.14 -9.32 7.32
N ARG A 383 4.14 -10.04 6.21
CA ARG A 383 4.60 -9.53 4.92
C ARG A 383 3.41 -8.90 4.20
N VAL A 384 3.48 -7.58 4.02
CA VAL A 384 2.42 -6.77 3.44
C VAL A 384 2.68 -6.60 1.94
N TYR A 385 1.68 -6.91 1.12
CA TYR A 385 1.70 -6.79 -0.33
C TYR A 385 0.70 -5.74 -0.77
N VAL A 386 1.06 -4.87 -1.72
CA VAL A 386 0.13 -3.93 -2.37
C VAL A 386 0.25 -4.08 -3.87
N TRP A 387 -0.87 -4.34 -4.54
CA TRP A 387 -0.94 -4.47 -6.00
C TRP A 387 -2.25 -3.91 -6.54
N ILE A 388 -2.32 -3.81 -7.88
CA ILE A 388 -3.56 -3.52 -8.58
C ILE A 388 -4.13 -4.86 -9.06
N GLU A 389 -5.32 -5.23 -8.61
CA GLU A 389 -6.00 -6.45 -8.98
C GLU A 389 -6.50 -6.37 -10.43
N GLY A 390 -5.93 -7.21 -11.29
CA GLY A 390 -6.16 -7.16 -12.71
C GLY A 390 -7.52 -7.70 -13.16
N GLN A 391 -8.23 -8.44 -12.30
CA GLN A 391 -9.60 -8.92 -12.56
C GLN A 391 -10.68 -8.06 -11.93
N ASP A 392 -10.27 -7.04 -11.19
CA ASP A 392 -11.18 -6.04 -10.66
C ASP A 392 -11.85 -5.27 -11.81
N ILE A 393 -13.12 -4.94 -11.63
CA ILE A 393 -13.91 -4.30 -12.68
C ILE A 393 -13.45 -2.88 -12.98
N ASP A 394 -12.92 -2.19 -11.97
CA ASP A 394 -12.37 -0.85 -12.09
C ASP A 394 -10.95 -0.87 -12.70
N ASN A 395 -10.38 -2.07 -12.94
CA ASN A 395 -9.11 -2.23 -13.65
C ASN A 395 -9.33 -2.29 -15.17
N TYR A 396 -9.63 -1.13 -15.77
CA TYR A 396 -9.78 -0.96 -17.22
C TYR A 396 -8.71 -0.01 -17.79
N ASP A 397 -8.61 0.06 -19.13
CA ASP A 397 -7.52 0.77 -19.83
C ASP A 397 -7.28 2.22 -19.35
N PHE A 398 -8.35 2.94 -18.97
CA PHE A 398 -8.22 4.34 -18.53
C PHE A 398 -7.95 4.52 -17.04
N ALA A 399 -7.97 3.46 -16.23
CA ALA A 399 -7.59 3.52 -14.82
C ALA A 399 -6.12 3.94 -14.63
N ALA A 400 -5.27 3.72 -15.64
CA ALA A 400 -3.88 4.16 -15.67
C ALA A 400 -3.69 5.68 -15.48
N ILE A 401 -4.74 6.48 -15.70
CA ILE A 401 -4.72 7.94 -15.54
C ILE A 401 -4.59 8.35 -14.06
N GLY A 402 -4.95 7.47 -13.11
CA GLY A 402 -4.97 7.81 -11.68
C GLY A 402 -3.59 8.06 -11.05
N ARG A 403 -2.53 7.46 -11.62
CA ARG A 403 -1.09 7.76 -11.41
C ARG A 403 -0.48 7.63 -9.99
N LYS A 404 -1.15 8.05 -8.91
CA LYS A 404 -0.62 8.03 -7.53
C LYS A 404 -1.71 7.64 -6.53
N ILE A 405 -1.43 6.69 -5.64
CA ILE A 405 -2.34 6.30 -4.56
C ILE A 405 -1.68 6.50 -3.18
N SER A 406 -2.50 6.61 -2.14
CA SER A 406 -2.13 6.60 -0.74
C SER A 406 -2.84 5.43 -0.06
N VAL A 407 -2.11 4.69 0.76
CA VAL A 407 -2.61 3.53 1.49
C VAL A 407 -2.41 3.78 2.97
N LYS A 408 -3.50 3.81 3.73
CA LYS A 408 -3.46 3.92 5.19
C LYS A 408 -4.16 2.70 5.77
N PHE A 409 -3.54 2.02 6.72
CA PHE A 409 -4.24 0.96 7.45
C PHE A 409 -3.82 0.90 8.91
N GLY A 410 -4.69 0.37 9.75
CA GLY A 410 -4.37 0.19 11.15
C GLY A 410 -5.01 -1.04 11.77
N PHE A 411 -4.52 -1.39 12.95
CA PHE A 411 -4.95 -2.58 13.67
C PHE A 411 -5.48 -2.25 15.07
N THR A 412 -6.57 -2.90 15.45
CA THR A 412 -7.15 -2.80 16.78
C THR A 412 -7.60 -4.15 17.31
N LYS A 413 -7.55 -4.32 18.63
CA LYS A 413 -8.19 -5.44 19.32
C LYS A 413 -9.64 -5.15 19.70
N GLN A 414 -10.03 -3.89 19.61
CA GLN A 414 -11.38 -3.45 19.94
C GLN A 414 -12.32 -3.85 18.80
N ARG A 415 -13.14 -4.85 19.09
CA ARG A 415 -14.24 -5.23 18.19
C ARG A 415 -15.33 -4.16 18.14
N PHE A 416 -15.74 -3.70 19.32
CA PHE A 416 -16.84 -2.76 19.52
C PHE A 416 -16.31 -1.33 19.51
N THR A 417 -17.13 -0.45 18.95
CA THR A 417 -17.06 0.99 19.17
C THR A 417 -18.03 1.38 20.29
N GLU A 418 -17.90 2.58 20.87
CA GLU A 418 -18.84 3.08 21.88
C GLU A 418 -20.30 3.09 21.37
N GLY A 419 -20.48 3.46 20.10
CA GLY A 419 -21.78 3.48 19.44
C GLY A 419 -22.41 2.11 19.23
N ASP A 420 -21.68 1.01 19.45
CA ASP A 420 -22.22 -0.35 19.33
C ASP A 420 -22.85 -0.86 20.62
N ILE A 421 -22.59 -0.21 21.76
CA ILE A 421 -22.97 -0.70 23.09
C ILE A 421 -23.87 0.27 23.86
N ASP A 422 -24.40 1.29 23.19
CA ASP A 422 -25.16 2.39 23.81
C ASP A 422 -24.46 2.92 25.07
N TYR A 423 -23.15 3.11 24.97
CA TYR A 423 -22.29 3.44 26.11
C TYR A 423 -22.78 4.73 26.79
N SER A 424 -23.27 4.61 28.01
CA SER A 424 -23.79 5.74 28.81
C SER A 424 -22.78 6.24 29.85
N GLY A 425 -21.49 5.92 29.67
CA GLY A 425 -20.40 6.45 30.49
C GLY A 425 -19.93 7.82 29.98
N PRO A 426 -18.98 8.48 30.67
CA PRO A 426 -18.33 9.67 30.10
C PRO A 426 -17.64 9.25 28.79
N ASP A 427 -17.89 9.99 27.69
CA ASP A 427 -17.34 9.70 26.36
C ASP A 427 -15.82 9.44 26.45
N VAL A 428 -15.38 8.27 25.99
CA VAL A 428 -13.96 7.84 26.01
C VAL A 428 -13.29 7.94 24.63
N ASN A 429 -14.00 8.42 23.59
CA ASN A 429 -13.44 8.53 22.25
C ASN A 429 -13.11 9.96 21.82
N GLN A 430 -11.89 10.05 21.32
CA GLN A 430 -11.24 11.22 20.77
C GLN A 430 -12.03 11.79 19.58
N GLY A 431 -12.49 13.03 19.73
CA GLY A 431 -12.62 13.97 18.62
C GLY A 431 -13.99 14.23 18.02
N GLU A 432 -15.07 14.12 18.81
CA GLU A 432 -16.33 14.81 18.46
C GLU A 432 -16.85 15.77 19.55
N GLY A 433 -16.22 15.78 20.73
CA GLY A 433 -16.62 16.60 21.88
C GLY A 433 -18.06 16.43 22.36
N PRO A 434 -18.46 17.11 23.45
CA PRO A 434 -19.76 16.93 24.11
C PRO A 434 -20.98 17.45 23.32
N GLY A 435 -20.90 17.45 21.98
CA GLY A 435 -21.99 17.85 21.10
C GLY A 435 -21.73 17.65 19.60
N GLY A 436 -20.69 16.93 19.17
CA GLY A 436 -20.42 16.66 17.75
C GLY A 436 -19.94 17.86 16.93
N ALA A 437 -19.65 19.00 17.57
CA ALA A 437 -19.37 20.27 16.90
C ALA A 437 -17.87 20.56 16.75
N ASP A 438 -17.03 19.98 17.62
CA ASP A 438 -15.61 20.28 17.68
C ASP A 438 -14.77 19.05 17.30
N LYS A 439 -14.08 19.18 16.17
CA LYS A 439 -13.19 18.16 15.58
C LYS A 439 -11.78 18.70 15.39
N THR A 440 -11.50 19.88 15.96
CA THR A 440 -10.25 20.58 15.71
C THR A 440 -9.26 20.24 16.79
N MET A 441 -8.08 19.81 16.38
CA MET A 441 -7.03 19.44 17.33
C MET A 441 -6.37 20.71 17.88
N PRO A 442 -6.03 20.74 19.18
CA PRO A 442 -5.28 21.84 19.74
C PRO A 442 -3.88 21.94 19.11
N VAL A 443 -3.48 23.15 18.74
CA VAL A 443 -2.17 23.47 18.18
C VAL A 443 -1.23 23.88 19.30
N ILE A 444 -0.19 23.05 19.52
CA ILE A 444 0.91 23.36 20.43
C ILE A 444 1.98 24.15 19.68
N LYS A 445 2.23 25.39 20.10
CA LYS A 445 3.33 26.22 19.59
C LYS A 445 4.45 26.21 20.62
N LEU A 446 5.61 25.67 20.24
CA LEU A 446 6.79 25.59 21.11
C LEU A 446 7.56 26.91 21.14
N ASN A 447 8.17 27.24 22.28
CA ASN A 447 9.15 28.32 22.33
C ASN A 447 10.38 27.92 21.50
N PRO A 448 10.92 28.83 20.66
CA PRO A 448 12.12 28.53 19.89
C PRO A 448 13.30 28.26 20.83
N ALA A 449 14.14 27.29 20.47
CA ALA A 449 15.42 27.05 21.11
C ALA A 449 16.39 28.22 20.89
N ASN A 450 16.24 28.95 19.78
CA ASN A 450 16.95 30.19 19.52
C ASN A 450 15.97 31.33 19.22
N ALA A 451 15.88 32.30 20.13
CA ALA A 451 14.95 33.42 20.01
C ALA A 451 15.24 34.37 18.85
N GLU A 452 16.48 34.42 18.33
CA GLU A 452 16.86 35.29 17.22
C GLU A 452 16.54 34.66 15.86
N THR A 453 16.71 33.34 15.74
CA THR A 453 16.48 32.61 14.47
C THR A 453 15.10 31.97 14.37
N GLY A 454 14.39 31.81 15.49
CA GLY A 454 13.11 31.11 15.56
C GLY A 454 13.23 29.58 15.45
N GLU A 455 14.43 29.03 15.56
CA GLU A 455 14.68 27.59 15.43
C GLU A 455 14.04 26.82 16.59
N ILE A 456 13.20 25.83 16.28
CA ILE A 456 12.51 25.00 17.29
C ILE A 456 13.42 23.90 17.84
N ASN A 457 14.19 23.25 16.97
CA ASN A 457 15.13 22.20 17.36
C ASN A 457 16.30 22.79 18.15
N HIS A 458 16.80 22.03 19.12
CA HIS A 458 17.89 22.48 20.00
C HIS A 458 19.15 21.67 19.71
N THR A 459 20.24 22.33 19.33
CA THR A 459 21.56 21.69 19.21
C THR A 459 22.37 21.90 20.49
N VAL A 460 22.76 20.80 21.15
CA VAL A 460 23.55 20.80 22.38
C VAL A 460 24.94 20.25 22.10
N TYR A 461 25.96 21.08 22.33
CA TYR A 461 27.36 20.69 22.20
C TYR A 461 27.87 20.12 23.53
N VAL A 462 28.49 18.95 23.49
CA VAL A 462 29.05 18.30 24.67
C VAL A 462 30.57 18.47 24.67
N ASP A 463 31.08 19.23 25.66
CA ASP A 463 32.52 19.35 25.94
C ASP A 463 32.93 18.23 26.91
N LYS A 464 34.13 17.66 26.72
CA LYS A 464 34.69 16.60 27.58
C LYS A 464 35.03 17.09 29.00
N THR A 465 35.04 18.40 29.26
CA THR A 465 35.49 18.97 30.54
C THR A 465 34.39 19.61 31.40
N ASP A 466 33.27 20.03 30.84
CA ASP A 466 32.10 20.56 31.57
C ASP A 466 30.82 19.87 31.07
N GLY A 467 30.14 19.14 31.95
CA GLY A 467 28.96 18.35 31.58
C GLY A 467 27.87 19.19 30.92
N ALA A 468 27.51 18.85 29.68
CA ALA A 468 26.45 19.53 28.95
C ALA A 468 25.12 19.50 29.72
N LYS A 469 24.35 20.58 29.60
CA LYS A 469 23.01 20.70 30.18
C LYS A 469 22.02 21.08 29.09
N TYR A 470 20.91 20.36 29.07
CA TYR A 470 19.75 20.71 28.27
C TYR A 470 18.63 21.15 29.20
N THR A 471 18.03 22.30 28.90
CA THR A 471 16.79 22.76 29.52
C THR A 471 15.80 23.03 28.40
N ASP A 472 14.59 22.49 28.51
CA ASP A 472 13.55 22.69 27.52
C ASP A 472 13.14 24.18 27.48
N PRO A 473 13.19 24.85 26.31
CA PRO A 473 12.67 26.20 26.14
C PRO A 473 11.16 26.32 26.43
N GLY A 474 10.44 25.21 26.47
CA GLY A 474 9.03 25.14 26.86
C GLY A 474 8.06 25.45 25.72
N ILE A 475 6.83 25.78 26.09
CA ILE A 475 5.69 25.97 25.18
C ILE A 475 5.31 27.46 25.18
N GLU A 476 5.15 28.04 23.99
CA GLU A 476 4.74 29.44 23.81
C GLU A 476 3.23 29.58 24.03
N SER A 477 2.44 28.71 23.41
CA SER A 477 0.99 28.69 23.57
C SER A 477 0.40 27.36 23.12
N VAL A 478 -0.74 27.00 23.69
CA VAL A 478 -1.61 25.95 23.17
C VAL A 478 -2.93 26.60 22.79
N LYS A 479 -3.35 26.43 21.54
CA LYS A 479 -4.57 27.07 21.03
C LYS A 479 -5.41 26.07 20.28
N ASP A 480 -6.71 26.13 20.54
CA ASP A 480 -7.74 25.49 19.75
C ASP A 480 -8.72 26.56 19.23
N ASN A 481 -9.36 26.31 18.09
CA ASN A 481 -10.28 27.29 17.49
C ASN A 481 -11.69 27.29 18.11
N VAL A 482 -12.09 26.25 18.84
CA VAL A 482 -13.34 26.17 19.58
C VAL A 482 -13.11 26.42 21.07
N ASP A 483 -12.12 25.75 21.68
CA ASP A 483 -11.81 25.85 23.11
C ASP A 483 -10.90 27.05 23.47
N GLY A 484 -10.34 27.73 22.46
CA GLY A 484 -9.55 28.93 22.66
C GLY A 484 -8.14 28.63 23.17
N THR A 485 -7.73 29.21 24.30
CA THR A 485 -6.37 28.98 24.84
C THR A 485 -6.40 27.90 25.92
N ILE A 486 -5.64 26.82 25.70
CA ILE A 486 -5.49 25.72 26.66
C ILE A 486 -4.27 26.01 27.54
N ALA A 487 -4.38 25.70 28.82
CA ALA A 487 -3.32 25.93 29.80
C ALA A 487 -2.11 25.02 29.50
N VAL A 488 -0.90 25.60 29.50
CA VAL A 488 0.34 24.92 29.13
C VAL A 488 0.66 23.75 30.08
N GLU A 489 0.28 23.86 31.35
CA GLU A 489 0.44 22.82 32.37
C GLU A 489 -0.33 21.52 32.06
N ASN A 490 -1.30 21.55 31.15
CA ASN A 490 -2.05 20.36 30.72
C ASN A 490 -1.30 19.54 29.67
N VAL A 491 -0.20 20.05 29.13
CA VAL A 491 0.61 19.37 28.12
C VAL A 491 1.50 18.32 28.80
N LYS A 492 1.36 17.06 28.39
CA LYS A 492 2.24 15.96 28.77
C LYS A 492 3.46 15.93 27.85
N ILE A 493 4.65 15.81 28.42
CA ILE A 493 5.91 15.71 27.68
C ILE A 493 6.44 14.29 27.83
N GLU A 494 6.66 13.61 26.71
CA GLU A 494 7.23 12.28 26.61
C GLU A 494 8.60 12.31 25.92
N GLY A 495 9.45 11.34 26.24
CA GLY A 495 10.82 11.26 25.74
C GLY A 495 11.86 11.72 26.78
N SER A 496 13.13 11.44 26.48
CA SER A 496 14.26 11.82 27.31
C SER A 496 15.49 12.07 26.44
N VAL A 497 16.30 13.06 26.81
CA VAL A 497 17.53 13.40 26.09
C VAL A 497 18.72 12.79 26.82
N ASN A 498 19.53 11.97 26.12
CA ASN A 498 20.78 11.47 26.67
C ASN A 498 21.95 12.36 26.22
N LEU A 499 22.42 13.23 27.12
CA LEU A 499 23.51 14.18 26.85
C LEU A 499 24.90 13.53 26.83
N ALA A 500 25.03 12.25 27.20
CA ALA A 500 26.30 11.54 27.17
C ALA A 500 26.60 10.91 25.79
N LEU A 501 25.61 10.84 24.90
CA LEU A 501 25.72 10.18 23.60
C LEU A 501 25.28 11.13 22.48
N PRO A 502 26.17 11.45 21.52
CA PRO A 502 25.78 12.19 20.32
C PRO A 502 24.65 11.48 19.57
N GLY A 503 23.65 12.24 19.14
CA GLY A 503 22.43 11.69 18.55
C GLY A 503 21.28 12.69 18.57
N GLN A 504 20.19 12.36 17.88
CA GLN A 504 18.98 13.18 17.85
C GLN A 504 17.92 12.54 18.75
N TYR A 505 17.45 13.27 19.76
CA TYR A 505 16.47 12.81 20.75
C TYR A 505 15.15 13.58 20.57
N PRO A 506 14.02 12.91 20.28
CA PRO A 506 12.72 13.57 20.20
C PRO A 506 12.11 13.76 21.60
N LEU A 507 11.57 14.95 21.84
CA LEU A 507 10.61 15.22 22.91
C LEU A 507 9.24 15.46 22.29
N ILE A 508 8.24 14.71 22.75
CA ILE A 508 6.87 14.71 22.22
C ILE A 508 5.96 15.40 23.22
N TYR A 509 5.28 16.46 22.79
CA TYR A 509 4.35 17.24 23.59
C TYR A 509 2.93 16.85 23.19
N LYS A 510 2.09 16.46 24.15
CA LYS A 510 0.72 15.96 23.93
C LYS A 510 -0.27 16.71 24.81
N VAL A 511 -1.38 17.18 24.24
CA VAL A 511 -2.46 17.80 25.01
C VAL A 511 -3.81 17.42 24.42
N TRP A 512 -4.79 17.22 25.28
CA TRP A 512 -6.17 16.99 24.88
C TRP A 512 -6.96 18.27 25.14
N ASP A 513 -7.86 18.60 24.23
CA ASP A 513 -8.86 19.64 24.43
C ASP A 513 -10.07 19.12 25.22
N GLU A 514 -11.08 19.95 25.45
CA GLU A 514 -12.29 19.51 26.19
C GLU A 514 -13.12 18.51 25.39
N ALA A 515 -12.97 18.52 24.06
CA ALA A 515 -13.61 17.62 23.12
C ALA A 515 -12.90 16.25 22.95
N GLY A 516 -11.73 16.08 23.56
CA GLY A 516 -10.89 14.89 23.47
C GLY A 516 -10.02 14.80 22.23
N ASN A 517 -9.92 15.84 21.38
CA ASN A 517 -8.96 15.88 20.28
C ASN A 517 -7.52 15.98 20.83
N LEU A 518 -6.61 15.17 20.29
CA LEU A 518 -5.21 15.14 20.72
C LEU A 518 -4.35 16.06 19.85
N GLY A 519 -3.80 17.12 20.41
CA GLY A 519 -2.76 17.95 19.79
C GLY A 519 -1.36 17.44 20.09
N THR A 520 -0.49 17.42 19.07
CA THR A 520 0.91 17.01 19.22
C THR A 520 1.90 18.01 18.63
N ALA A 521 3.04 18.22 19.30
CA ALA A 521 4.22 18.88 18.74
C ALA A 521 5.49 18.09 19.10
N ILE A 522 6.54 18.21 18.28
CA ILE A 522 7.81 17.49 18.49
C ILE A 522 8.96 18.50 18.48
N ARG A 523 9.88 18.37 19.44
CA ARG A 523 11.18 19.04 19.43
C ARG A 523 12.28 18.00 19.28
N PHE A 524 13.17 18.17 18.31
CA PHE A 524 14.39 17.37 18.24
C PHE A 524 15.53 18.06 18.98
N VAL A 525 16.22 17.30 19.84
CA VAL A 525 17.43 17.72 20.53
C VAL A 525 18.62 17.00 19.91
N ASN A 526 19.44 17.75 19.16
CA ASN A 526 20.63 17.24 18.50
C ASN A 526 21.82 17.37 19.44
N VAL A 527 22.27 16.27 20.02
CA VAL A 527 23.49 16.21 20.83
C VAL A 527 24.67 15.97 19.89
N VAL A 528 25.63 16.87 19.90
CA VAL A 528 26.81 16.84 19.01
C VAL A 528 28.08 16.95 19.85
N GLU A 529 29.13 16.26 19.42
CA GLU A 529 30.46 16.41 20.02
C GLU A 529 31.04 17.79 19.62
N ALA A 530 31.59 18.53 20.56
CA ALA A 530 32.30 19.77 20.25
C ALA A 530 33.60 19.44 19.49
N GLU A 531 33.88 20.15 18.40
CA GLU A 531 35.23 20.14 17.81
C GLU A 531 36.17 20.96 18.71
N ASP A 532 37.36 20.41 19.01
CA ASP A 532 38.39 21.03 19.85
C ASP A 532 38.84 22.43 19.38
#